data_AF-A0A2U8WNV7-F1
#
_entry.id   AF-A0A2U8WNV7-F1
#
_cell.length_a   1.000
_cell.length_b   1.000
_cell.length_c   1.000
_cell.angle_alpha   90.00
_cell.angle_beta   90.00
_cell.angle_gamma   90.00
#
_symmetry.space_group_name_H-M   'P 1'
#
loop_
_entity.id
_entity.type
_entity.pdbx_description
1 polymer ?
#
loop_
_entity_poly.entity_id
_entity_poly.type
_entity_poly.pdbx_seq_one_letter_code
_entity_poly.pdbx_strand_id
1 'polypeptide(L)'
;MDGRHALAQREGIACGRAYADTCAARVYGGQVPTEAEEDALVRELGEMNARARAELAAGGIPPAEITTWSAGVLVGFVGRLREIMAQLRAANDAR
;
A
#
# COMPACT_ATOMS: atom_id res chain seq x y z
N MET A 1 -1.12 24.92 1.88
CA MET A 1 -1.55 23.52 1.71
C MET A 1 -2.51 23.24 2.86
N ASP A 2 -3.80 23.02 2.58
CA ASP A 2 -4.82 22.88 3.63
C ASP A 2 -4.60 21.62 4.46
N GLY A 3 -4.89 21.68 5.77
CA GLY A 3 -4.63 20.57 6.70
C GLY A 3 -5.31 19.25 6.34
N ARG A 4 -6.43 19.30 5.58
CA ARG A 4 -7.14 18.12 5.07
C ARG A 4 -6.34 17.35 4.02
N HIS A 5 -5.67 18.06 3.12
CA HIS A 5 -4.84 17.47 2.08
C HIS A 5 -3.66 16.71 2.65
N ALA A 6 -2.97 17.31 3.62
CA ALA A 6 -1.88 16.65 4.33
C ALA A 6 -2.38 15.45 5.15
N LEU A 7 -3.58 15.51 5.72
CA LEU A 7 -4.18 14.38 6.42
C LEU A 7 -4.51 13.23 5.47
N ALA A 8 -5.20 13.50 4.36
CA ALA A 8 -5.55 12.51 3.35
C ALA A 8 -4.31 11.78 2.82
N GLN A 9 -3.22 12.51 2.57
CA GLN A 9 -1.95 11.93 2.16
C GLN A 9 -1.37 10.98 3.21
N ARG A 10 -1.31 11.41 4.48
CA ARG A 10 -0.78 10.58 5.57
C ARG A 10 -1.61 9.32 5.82
N GLU A 11 -2.94 9.45 5.79
CA GLU A 11 -3.85 8.31 5.97
C GLU A 11 -3.73 7.32 4.81
N GLY A 12 -3.61 7.82 3.58
CA GLY A 12 -3.33 7.00 2.42
C GLY A 12 -2.01 6.23 2.59
N ILE A 13 -0.92 6.91 2.97
CA ILE A 13 0.38 6.28 3.21
C ILE A 13 0.27 5.20 4.29
N ALA A 14 -0.40 5.49 5.41
CA ALA A 14 -0.57 4.52 6.49
C ALA A 14 -1.36 3.28 6.02
N CYS A 15 -2.43 3.47 5.25
CA CYS A 15 -3.21 2.38 4.66
C CYS A 15 -2.37 1.52 3.72
N GLY A 16 -1.62 2.14 2.80
CA GLY A 16 -0.73 1.42 1.88
C GLY A 16 0.34 0.61 2.60
N ARG A 17 0.95 1.17 3.65
CA ARG A 17 1.94 0.45 4.48
C ARG A 17 1.32 -0.76 5.18
N ALA A 18 0.15 -0.59 5.80
CA ALA A 18 -0.55 -1.68 6.49
C ALA A 18 -0.98 -2.80 5.53
N TYR A 19 -1.40 -2.44 4.32
CA TYR A 19 -1.70 -3.41 3.28
C TYR A 19 -0.45 -4.19 2.87
N ALA A 20 0.68 -3.51 2.64
CA ALA A 20 1.96 -4.16 2.36
C ALA A 20 2.41 -5.09 3.49
N ASP A 21 2.24 -4.71 4.76
CA ASP A 21 2.55 -5.58 5.91
C ASP A 21 1.66 -6.84 5.93
N THR A 22 0.40 -6.72 5.54
CA THR A 22 -0.54 -7.86 5.44
C THR A 22 -0.16 -8.80 4.30
N CYS A 23 0.16 -8.24 3.13
CA CYS A 23 0.68 -8.99 1.99
C CYS A 23 1.99 -9.69 2.35
N ALA A 24 2.85 -9.00 3.09
CA ALA A 24 4.12 -9.52 3.53
C ALA A 24 3.98 -10.72 4.47
N ALA A 25 3.04 -10.66 5.41
CA ALA A 25 2.73 -11.79 6.28
C ALA A 25 2.18 -13.00 5.48
N ARG A 26 1.47 -12.78 4.36
CA ARG A 26 0.93 -13.84 3.50
C ARG A 26 1.97 -14.45 2.55
N VAL A 27 2.87 -13.63 2.00
CA VAL A 27 3.79 -14.03 0.93
C VAL A 27 5.17 -14.41 1.47
N TYR A 28 5.69 -13.67 2.46
CA TYR A 28 7.05 -13.87 2.97
C TYR A 28 7.10 -14.84 4.13
N GLY A 29 6.62 -16.07 3.95
CA GLY A 29 7.03 -17.21 4.82
C GLY A 29 8.55 -17.48 4.83
N GLY A 30 9.38 -16.50 4.44
CA GLY A 30 10.82 -16.52 4.32
C GLY A 30 11.35 -16.31 2.89
N GLN A 31 10.48 -16.14 1.89
CA GLN A 31 10.86 -16.23 0.47
C GLN A 31 10.40 -15.02 -0.35
N VAL A 32 11.25 -14.59 -1.28
CA VAL A 32 10.94 -13.55 -2.27
C VAL A 32 9.72 -13.98 -3.11
N PRO A 33 8.77 -13.08 -3.42
CA PRO A 33 7.58 -13.43 -4.19
C PRO A 33 8.00 -13.79 -5.61
N THR A 34 7.27 -14.71 -6.21
CA THR A 34 7.30 -14.90 -7.66
C THR A 34 6.62 -13.73 -8.38
N GLU A 35 6.94 -13.52 -9.66
CA GLU A 35 6.32 -12.48 -10.49
C GLU A 35 4.77 -12.60 -10.51
N ALA A 36 4.24 -13.84 -10.53
CA ALA A 36 2.81 -14.09 -10.46
C ALA A 36 2.17 -13.66 -9.13
N GLU A 37 2.91 -13.78 -8.02
CA GLU A 37 2.47 -13.30 -6.71
C GLU A 37 2.54 -11.78 -6.63
N GLU A 38 3.58 -11.16 -7.18
CA GLU A 38 3.67 -9.69 -7.27
C GLU A 38 2.50 -9.10 -8.09
N ASP A 39 2.19 -9.70 -9.25
CA ASP A 39 1.05 -9.30 -10.08
C ASP A 39 -0.28 -9.46 -9.34
N ALA A 40 -0.47 -10.57 -8.62
CA ALA A 40 -1.65 -10.79 -7.80
C ALA A 40 -1.79 -9.71 -6.71
N LEU A 41 -0.69 -9.36 -6.03
CA LEU A 41 -0.67 -8.31 -5.02
C LEU A 41 -1.02 -6.94 -5.58
N VAL A 42 -0.49 -6.59 -6.76
CA VAL A 42 -0.80 -5.33 -7.43
C VAL A 42 -2.27 -5.27 -7.83
N ARG A 43 -2.84 -6.37 -8.32
CA ARG A 43 -4.27 -6.45 -8.65
C ARG A 43 -5.14 -6.31 -7.40
N GLU A 44 -4.85 -7.06 -6.33
CA GLU A 44 -5.60 -6.97 -5.07
C GLU A 44 -5.53 -5.55 -4.46
N LEU A 45 -4.35 -4.89 -4.53
CA LEU A 45 -4.20 -3.49 -4.13
C LEU A 45 -5.08 -2.56 -4.97
N GLY A 46 -5.11 -2.76 -6.28
CA GLY A 46 -5.92 -1.98 -7.21
C GLY A 46 -7.42 -2.09 -6.89
N GLU A 47 -7.90 -3.31 -6.63
CA GLU A 47 -9.29 -3.59 -6.24
C GLU A 47 -9.64 -2.96 -4.89
N MET A 48 -8.78 -3.12 -3.89
CA MET A 48 -8.95 -2.51 -2.57
C MET A 48 -9.01 -0.98 -2.67
N ASN A 49 -8.08 -0.37 -3.42
CA ASN A 49 -8.02 1.07 -3.58
C ASN A 49 -9.25 1.59 -4.36
N ALA A 50 -9.66 0.91 -5.43
CA ALA A 50 -10.88 1.27 -6.18
C ALA A 50 -12.13 1.23 -5.29
N ARG A 51 -12.28 0.18 -4.46
CA ARG A 51 -13.36 0.05 -3.50
C ARG A 51 -13.34 1.15 -2.45
N ALA A 52 -12.19 1.40 -1.82
CA ALA A 52 -12.04 2.45 -0.81
C ALA A 52 -12.37 3.83 -1.38
N ARG A 53 -11.94 4.14 -2.62
CA ARG A 53 -12.30 5.38 -3.32
C ARG A 53 -13.81 5.53 -3.51
N ALA A 54 -14.51 4.45 -3.86
CA ALA A 54 -15.96 4.46 -4.00
C ALA A 54 -16.67 4.71 -2.65
N GLU A 55 -16.20 4.06 -1.58
CA GLU A 55 -16.73 4.26 -0.22
C GLU A 55 -16.50 5.70 0.29
N LEU A 56 -15.30 6.25 0.08
CA LEU A 56 -15.00 7.65 0.41
C LEU A 56 -15.85 8.64 -0.39
N ALA A 57 -16.06 8.38 -1.69
CA ALA A 57 -16.92 9.21 -2.53
C ALA A 57 -18.38 9.17 -2.05
N ALA A 58 -18.90 7.98 -1.73
CA ALA A 58 -20.23 7.82 -1.16
C ALA A 58 -20.37 8.53 0.21
N GLY A 59 -19.29 8.59 0.97
CA GLY A 59 -19.19 9.36 2.23
C GLY A 59 -19.07 10.88 2.05
N GLY A 60 -19.10 11.40 0.83
CA GLY A 60 -19.04 12.84 0.54
C GLY A 60 -17.65 13.46 0.61
N ILE A 61 -16.59 12.64 0.60
CA ILE A 61 -15.22 13.15 0.57
C ILE A 61 -14.94 13.81 -0.79
N PRO A 62 -14.34 15.02 -0.83
CA PRO A 62 -14.06 15.70 -2.10
C PRO A 62 -13.12 14.89 -3.01
N PRO A 63 -13.32 14.92 -4.34
CA PRO A 63 -12.51 14.15 -5.30
C PRO A 63 -10.99 14.40 -5.20
N ALA A 64 -10.59 15.64 -4.87
CA ALA A 64 -9.18 15.98 -4.69
C ALA A 64 -8.57 15.22 -3.50
N GLU A 65 -9.30 15.10 -2.39
CA GLU A 65 -8.83 14.40 -1.19
C GLU A 65 -8.78 12.88 -1.41
N ILE A 66 -9.77 12.33 -2.13
CA ILE A 66 -9.76 10.92 -2.55
C ILE A 66 -8.54 10.62 -3.43
N THR A 67 -8.22 11.53 -4.35
CA THR A 67 -7.05 11.38 -5.24
C THR A 67 -5.75 11.40 -4.43
N THR A 68 -5.62 12.35 -3.50
CA THR A 68 -4.46 12.46 -2.61
C THR A 68 -4.30 11.25 -1.70
N TRP A 69 -5.41 10.77 -1.12
CA TRP A 69 -5.42 9.55 -0.31
C TRP A 69 -4.99 8.34 -1.14
N SER A 70 -5.56 8.14 -2.33
CA SER A 70 -5.21 7.05 -3.24
C SER A 70 -3.74 7.09 -3.67
N ALA A 71 -3.20 8.28 -3.96
CA ALA A 71 -1.77 8.45 -4.24
C ALA A 71 -0.91 8.07 -3.02
N GLY A 72 -1.34 8.47 -1.82
CA GLY A 72 -0.73 8.08 -0.56
C GLY A 72 -0.68 6.55 -0.38
N VAL A 73 -1.77 5.85 -0.69
CA VAL A 73 -1.83 4.36 -0.63
C VAL A 73 -0.75 3.73 -1.50
N LEU A 74 -0.63 4.17 -2.75
CA LEU A 74 0.39 3.64 -3.67
C LEU A 74 1.81 3.90 -3.15
N VAL A 75 2.08 5.11 -2.67
CA VAL A 75 3.39 5.49 -2.10
C VAL A 75 3.71 4.65 -0.86
N GLY A 76 2.75 4.52 0.06
CA GLY A 76 2.91 3.76 1.30
C GLY A 76 3.16 2.28 1.04
N PHE A 77 2.39 1.69 0.11
CA PHE A 77 2.51 0.28 -0.27
C PHE A 77 3.88 -0.03 -0.88
N VAL A 78 4.27 0.71 -1.93
CA VAL A 78 5.54 0.48 -2.63
C VAL A 78 6.73 0.77 -1.71
N GLY A 79 6.66 1.83 -0.90
CA GLY A 79 7.69 2.15 0.08
C GLY A 79 7.90 1.02 1.07
N ARG A 80 6.81 0.49 1.62
CA ARG A 80 6.87 -0.58 2.62
C ARG A 80 7.33 -1.92 2.04
N LEU A 81 6.86 -2.30 0.85
CA LEU A 81 7.35 -3.50 0.18
C LEU A 81 8.86 -3.45 -0.07
N ARG A 82 9.39 -2.31 -0.49
CA ARG A 82 10.84 -2.13 -0.66
C ARG A 82 11.61 -2.32 0.64
N GLU A 83 11.11 -1.78 1.74
CA GLU A 83 11.70 -1.99 3.08
C GLU A 83 11.73 -3.48 3.45
N ILE A 84 10.61 -4.19 3.27
CA ILE A 84 10.49 -5.62 3.58
C ILE A 84 11.44 -6.46 2.70
N MET A 85 11.47 -6.17 1.40
CA MET A 85 12.37 -6.86 0.47
C MET A 85 13.84 -6.65 0.80
N ALA A 86 14.22 -5.45 1.24
CA ALA A 86 15.58 -5.19 1.71
C ALA A 86 15.92 -5.99 2.98
N GLN A 87 14.96 -6.08 3.92
CA GLN A 87 15.13 -6.87 5.15
C GLN A 87 15.29 -8.37 4.87
N LEU A 88 14.50 -8.93 3.95
CA LEU A 88 14.58 -10.34 3.57
C LEU A 88 15.89 -10.68 2.87
N ARG A 89 16.37 -9.81 1.98
CA ARG A 89 17.68 -9.98 1.32
C ARG A 89 18.81 -9.97 2.35
N ALA A 90 18.81 -8.99 3.26
CA ALA A 90 19.80 -8.91 4.33
C ALA A 90 19.77 -10.13 5.27
N ALA A 91 18.58 -10.65 5.59
CA ALA A 91 18.43 -11.85 6.40
C ALA A 91 18.93 -13.13 5.69
N ASN A 92 18.81 -13.19 4.36
CA ASN A 92 19.34 -14.29 3.57
C ASN A 92 20.87 -14.23 3.45
N ASP A 93 21.45 -13.04 3.30
CA ASP A 93 22.91 -12.86 3.19
C ASP A 93 23.64 -13.12 4.53
N ALA A 94 22.93 -13.04 5.66
CA ALA A 94 23.47 -13.28 7.00
C ALA A 94 23.46 -14.76 7.44
N ARG A 95 22.95 -15.67 6.59
CA ARG A 95 22.90 -17.12 6.83
C ARG A 95 24.04 -17.84 6.10
#